data_AF-A0A9E1WDX5-F1
#
_entry.id   AF-A0A9E1WDX5-F1
#
_cell.length_a   1.000
_cell.length_b   1.000
_cell.length_c   1.000
_cell.angle_alpha   90.00
_cell.angle_beta   90.00
_cell.angle_gamma   90.00
#
_symmetry.space_group_name_H-M   'P 1'
#
loop_
_entity.id
_entity.type
_entity.pdbx_description
1 polymer ?
#
loop_
_entity_poly.entity_id
_entity_poly.type
_entity_poly.pdbx_seq_one_letter_code
_entity_poly.pdbx_strand_id
1 'polypeptide(L)'
;INPAIVHGMSDEIGSISVGKLADLVLFKPAFFGVKPELVLKGGFIAHANMGDPNASIPTPQPMHYRSQFGSFGKAKTSTSITFLSEAAMENESLKDLGLQKKFVPVRNTREIGKKDLILNDSLPKIEVDPETYVVKADGEELYCEPAKVVPLAQRYFLF
;
A
#
# COMPACT_ATOMS: atom_id res chain seq x y z
N ILE A 1 -4.45 6.28 0.52
CA ILE A 1 -4.87 7.13 -0.61
C ILE A 1 -3.83 8.16 -1.04
N ASN A 2 -3.32 9.03 -0.16
CA ASN A 2 -2.42 10.14 -0.54
C ASN A 2 -1.20 9.75 -1.41
N PRO A 3 -0.47 8.64 -1.15
CA PRO A 3 0.60 8.22 -2.04
C PRO A 3 0.13 7.92 -3.48
N ALA A 4 -1.06 7.35 -3.64
CA ALA A 4 -1.62 7.08 -4.96
C ALA A 4 -1.99 8.38 -5.70
N ILE A 5 -2.45 9.42 -4.98
CA ILE A 5 -2.71 10.74 -5.56
C ILE A 5 -1.39 11.35 -6.06
N VAL A 6 -0.37 11.41 -5.19
CA VAL A 6 0.95 11.99 -5.51
C VAL A 6 1.61 11.35 -6.72
N HIS A 7 1.47 10.03 -6.86
CA HIS A 7 2.04 9.28 -7.98
C HIS A 7 1.11 9.14 -9.19
N GLY A 8 -0.07 9.77 -9.19
CA GLY A 8 -0.96 9.74 -10.34
C GLY A 8 -1.60 8.38 -10.61
N MET A 9 -1.81 7.60 -9.55
CA MET A 9 -2.34 6.23 -9.56
C MET A 9 -3.70 6.13 -8.86
N SER A 10 -4.24 7.25 -8.36
CA SER A 10 -5.44 7.25 -7.51
C SER A 10 -6.71 6.80 -8.21
N ASP A 11 -6.76 6.84 -9.55
CA ASP A 11 -7.92 6.36 -10.31
C ASP A 11 -8.05 4.83 -10.24
N GLU A 12 -6.93 4.12 -10.07
CA GLU A 12 -6.90 2.65 -10.03
C GLU A 12 -6.81 2.10 -8.61
N ILE A 13 -6.06 2.75 -7.70
CA ILE A 13 -5.74 2.18 -6.38
C ILE A 13 -5.83 3.21 -5.24
N GLY A 14 -5.63 2.74 -4.01
CA GLY A 14 -5.39 3.58 -2.82
C GLY A 14 -6.62 3.87 -1.95
N SER A 15 -7.82 3.44 -2.35
CA SER A 15 -9.06 3.47 -1.55
C SER A 15 -10.01 2.33 -1.97
N ILE A 16 -10.97 2.02 -1.10
CA ILE A 16 -12.09 1.12 -1.42
C ILE A 16 -13.19 1.99 -2.04
N SER A 17 -13.30 1.97 -3.36
CA SER A 17 -14.26 2.80 -4.10
C SER A 17 -14.66 2.08 -5.40
N VAL A 18 -15.91 2.25 -5.83
CA VAL A 18 -16.41 1.63 -7.08
C VAL A 18 -15.56 2.09 -8.26
N GLY A 19 -15.24 1.16 -9.16
CA GLY A 19 -14.41 1.42 -10.35
C GLY A 19 -12.91 1.20 -10.15
N LYS A 20 -12.42 1.13 -8.91
CA LYS A 20 -11.01 0.86 -8.61
C LYS A 20 -10.68 -0.63 -8.64
N LEU A 21 -9.40 -0.93 -8.81
CA LEU A 21 -8.88 -2.29 -8.72
C LEU A 21 -9.17 -2.88 -7.34
N ALA A 22 -9.69 -4.11 -7.31
CA ALA A 22 -10.05 -4.81 -6.08
C ALA A 22 -8.83 -5.37 -5.33
N ASP A 23 -7.93 -4.46 -4.94
CA ASP A 23 -6.79 -4.71 -4.07
C ASP A 23 -7.22 -4.45 -2.62
N LEU A 24 -7.48 -5.53 -1.88
CA LEU A 24 -8.08 -5.47 -0.55
C LEU A 24 -7.23 -6.25 0.45
N VAL A 25 -7.14 -5.74 1.67
CA VAL A 25 -6.46 -6.42 2.78
C VAL A 25 -7.45 -6.61 3.90
N LEU A 26 -7.63 -7.85 4.33
CA LEU A 26 -8.55 -8.21 5.41
C LEU A 26 -7.74 -8.46 6.68
N PHE A 27 -8.23 -7.89 7.79
CA PHE A 27 -7.64 -8.06 9.10
C PHE A 27 -8.66 -8.64 10.06
N LYS A 28 -8.19 -9.53 10.95
CA LYS A 28 -8.86 -9.73 12.24
C LYS A 28 -8.58 -8.49 13.10
N PRO A 29 -9.57 -7.92 13.82
CA PRO A 29 -9.37 -6.69 14.60
C PRO A 29 -8.17 -6.75 15.55
N ALA A 30 -7.95 -7.89 16.21
CA ALA A 30 -6.82 -8.09 17.13
C ALA A 30 -5.42 -8.00 16.48
N PHE A 31 -5.34 -8.10 15.14
CA PHE A 31 -4.10 -8.07 14.35
C PHE A 31 -4.06 -6.89 13.36
N PHE A 32 -5.00 -5.95 13.46
CA PHE A 32 -5.10 -4.81 12.56
C PHE A 32 -3.78 -4.01 12.53
N GLY A 33 -3.29 -3.73 11.32
CA GLY A 33 -2.02 -3.01 11.10
C GLY A 33 -0.75 -3.86 11.30
N VAL A 34 -0.87 -5.13 11.67
CA VAL A 34 0.30 -5.99 12.00
C VAL A 34 0.40 -7.20 11.09
N LYS A 35 -0.63 -8.04 11.11
CA LYS A 35 -0.65 -9.34 10.44
C LYS A 35 -2.00 -9.53 9.75
N PRO A 36 -2.12 -9.26 8.44
CA PRO A 36 -3.38 -9.47 7.72
C PRO A 36 -3.76 -10.95 7.70
N GLU A 37 -5.06 -11.23 7.57
CA GLU A 37 -5.56 -12.59 7.37
C GLU A 37 -5.45 -12.99 5.89
N LEU A 38 -5.92 -12.10 5.01
CA LEU A 38 -5.98 -12.29 3.55
C LEU A 38 -5.55 -11.02 2.83
N VAL A 39 -4.87 -11.21 1.70
CA VAL A 39 -4.53 -10.16 0.73
C VAL A 39 -5.11 -10.56 -0.63
N LEU A 40 -6.03 -9.74 -1.13
CA LEU A 40 -6.60 -9.87 -2.46
C LEU A 40 -5.88 -8.90 -3.39
N LYS A 41 -5.56 -9.41 -4.59
CA LYS A 41 -5.00 -8.64 -5.68
C LYS A 41 -5.95 -8.78 -6.87
N GLY A 42 -6.46 -7.66 -7.38
CA GLY A 42 -7.41 -7.64 -8.51
C GLY A 42 -8.61 -8.57 -8.31
N GLY A 43 -9.14 -8.66 -7.07
CA GLY A 43 -10.30 -9.47 -6.73
C GLY A 43 -10.00 -10.96 -6.44
N PHE A 44 -8.75 -11.40 -6.51
CA PHE A 44 -8.37 -12.79 -6.25
C PHE A 44 -7.36 -12.90 -5.11
N ILE A 45 -7.48 -13.94 -4.28
CA ILE A 45 -6.61 -14.08 -3.11
C ILE A 45 -5.19 -14.40 -3.58
N ALA A 46 -4.25 -13.51 -3.27
CA ALA A 46 -2.85 -13.62 -3.63
C ALA A 46 -1.99 -14.12 -2.46
N HIS A 47 -2.38 -13.82 -1.22
CA HIS A 47 -1.68 -14.22 -0.01
C HIS A 47 -2.68 -14.47 1.14
N ALA A 48 -2.40 -15.47 1.98
CA ALA A 48 -3.19 -15.77 3.17
C ALA A 48 -2.31 -16.29 4.31
N ASN A 49 -2.73 -16.08 5.55
CA ASN A 49 -2.21 -16.82 6.70
C ASN A 49 -2.82 -18.21 6.71
N MET A 50 -2.02 -19.25 6.50
CA MET A 50 -2.49 -20.60 6.20
C MET A 50 -1.72 -21.66 6.98
N GLY A 51 -2.44 -22.66 7.47
CA GLY A 51 -1.93 -23.77 8.27
C GLY A 51 -1.17 -24.82 7.46
N ASP A 52 -1.09 -26.03 8.01
CA ASP A 52 -0.54 -27.19 7.32
C ASP A 52 -1.46 -27.63 6.15
N PRO A 53 -0.97 -27.64 4.89
CA PRO A 53 -1.77 -28.07 3.75
C PRO A 53 -2.15 -29.56 3.76
N ASN A 54 -1.48 -30.40 4.57
CA ASN A 54 -1.81 -31.82 4.70
C ASN A 54 -2.78 -32.11 5.86
N ALA A 55 -3.19 -31.09 6.61
CA ALA A 55 -4.16 -31.26 7.69
C ALA A 55 -5.59 -31.41 7.15
N SER A 56 -6.51 -31.85 8.01
CA SER A 56 -7.92 -32.08 7.65
C SER A 56 -8.71 -30.81 7.30
N ILE A 57 -8.25 -29.66 7.76
CA ILE A 57 -8.82 -28.32 7.56
C ILE A 57 -7.67 -27.29 7.50
N PRO A 58 -7.88 -26.03 7.06
CA PRO A 58 -6.78 -25.07 6.80
C PRO A 58 -6.18 -24.36 8.03
N THR A 59 -6.75 -24.55 9.22
CA THR A 59 -6.37 -23.87 10.48
C THR A 59 -5.35 -24.57 11.40
N PRO A 60 -5.07 -25.89 11.28
CA PRO A 60 -4.03 -26.55 12.07
C PRO A 60 -2.64 -26.00 11.79
N GLN A 61 -1.83 -25.94 12.84
CA GLN A 61 -0.49 -25.38 12.82
C GLN A 61 0.48 -26.25 11.97
N PRO A 62 1.56 -25.65 11.40
CA PRO A 62 2.01 -24.28 11.57
C PRO A 62 1.33 -23.28 10.61
N MET A 63 0.79 -22.21 11.18
CA MET A 63 0.20 -21.09 10.45
C MET A 63 1.27 -20.07 10.07
N HIS A 64 1.44 -19.82 8.78
CA HIS A 64 2.27 -18.72 8.27
C HIS A 64 1.76 -18.23 6.92
N TYR A 65 2.34 -17.13 6.44
CA TYR A 65 1.97 -16.55 5.17
C TYR A 65 2.39 -17.42 4.00
N ARG A 66 1.41 -17.78 3.17
CA ARG A 66 1.61 -18.58 1.95
C ARG A 66 0.97 -17.87 0.75
N SER A 67 1.69 -17.86 -0.36
CA SER A 67 1.15 -17.48 -1.67
C SER A 67 -0.06 -18.34 -2.02
N GLN A 68 -1.10 -17.68 -2.53
CA GLN A 68 -2.37 -18.30 -2.95
C GLN A 68 -2.51 -18.23 -4.47
N PHE A 69 -3.58 -18.82 -5.02
CA PHE A 69 -3.78 -18.97 -6.47
C PHE A 69 -3.62 -17.67 -7.28
N GLY A 70 -3.99 -16.52 -6.73
CA GLY A 70 -3.80 -15.21 -7.39
C GLY A 70 -2.33 -14.83 -7.66
N SER A 71 -1.38 -15.51 -7.03
CA SER A 71 0.06 -15.27 -7.20
C SER A 71 0.72 -16.18 -8.25
N PHE A 72 0.00 -17.14 -8.83
CA PHE A 72 0.59 -18.17 -9.69
C PHE A 72 0.13 -18.06 -11.16
N GLY A 73 0.93 -18.67 -12.04
CA GLY A 73 0.61 -18.82 -13.47
C GLY A 73 0.24 -17.52 -14.17
N LYS A 74 -0.82 -17.57 -14.98
CA LYS A 74 -1.42 -16.40 -15.65
C LYS A 74 -2.35 -15.59 -14.75
N ALA A 75 -2.72 -16.11 -13.57
CA ALA A 75 -3.55 -15.34 -12.64
C ALA A 75 -2.82 -14.10 -12.15
N LYS A 76 -1.51 -14.19 -11.86
CA LYS A 76 -0.70 -13.04 -11.43
C LYS A 76 -0.64 -11.90 -12.47
N THR A 77 -0.81 -12.22 -13.76
CA THR A 77 -0.78 -11.22 -14.84
C THR A 77 -2.13 -10.57 -15.06
N SER A 78 -3.24 -11.29 -14.81
CA SER A 78 -4.60 -10.73 -14.92
C SER A 78 -5.06 -9.98 -13.66
N THR A 79 -4.51 -10.30 -12.49
CA THR A 79 -4.87 -9.64 -11.22
C THR A 79 -4.05 -8.39 -10.91
N SER A 80 -2.99 -8.15 -11.66
CA SER A 80 -2.04 -7.07 -11.41
C SER A 80 -1.92 -6.14 -12.61
N ILE A 81 -1.62 -4.89 -12.32
CA ILE A 81 -1.36 -3.86 -13.32
C ILE A 81 0.10 -3.39 -13.22
N THR A 82 0.61 -2.83 -14.31
CA THR A 82 1.90 -2.12 -14.34
C THR A 82 1.62 -0.68 -14.71
N PHE A 83 2.05 0.25 -13.85
CA PHE A 83 1.94 1.68 -14.14
C PHE A 83 3.09 2.15 -15.02
N LEU A 84 2.79 2.96 -16.04
CA LEU A 84 3.76 3.53 -16.98
C LEU A 84 3.50 5.03 -17.17
N SER A 85 4.45 5.77 -17.76
CA SER A 85 4.17 7.13 -18.22
C SER A 85 3.26 7.10 -19.47
N GLU A 86 2.52 8.18 -19.71
CA GLU A 86 1.72 8.33 -20.94
C GLU A 86 2.58 8.21 -22.21
N ALA A 87 3.75 8.86 -22.22
CA ALA A 87 4.69 8.74 -23.34
C ALA A 87 5.16 7.29 -23.60
N ALA A 88 5.31 6.47 -22.55
CA ALA A 88 5.68 5.06 -22.72
C ALA A 88 4.53 4.24 -23.32
N MET A 89 3.28 4.58 -23.00
CA MET A 89 2.09 3.92 -23.56
C MET A 89 1.92 4.17 -25.06
N GLU A 90 2.40 5.32 -25.55
CA GLU A 90 2.40 5.68 -26.97
C GLU A 90 3.54 5.03 -27.77
N ASN A 91 4.53 4.46 -27.08
CA ASN A 91 5.66 3.82 -27.73
C ASN A 91 5.29 2.42 -28.22
N GLU A 92 5.26 2.24 -29.54
CA GLU A 92 4.90 0.97 -30.17
C GLU A 92 5.85 -0.19 -29.78
N SER A 93 7.12 0.10 -29.47
CA SER A 93 8.10 -0.93 -29.08
C SER A 93 7.81 -1.55 -27.71
N LEU A 94 6.92 -0.95 -26.91
CA LEU A 94 6.46 -1.53 -25.65
C LEU A 94 5.80 -2.90 -25.88
N LYS A 95 5.17 -3.10 -27.05
CA LYS A 95 4.54 -4.38 -27.43
C LYS A 95 5.56 -5.50 -27.62
N ASP A 96 6.79 -5.17 -28.01
CA ASP A 96 7.84 -6.14 -28.32
C ASP A 96 8.45 -6.76 -27.06
N LEU A 97 8.20 -6.17 -25.89
CA LEU A 97 8.74 -6.64 -24.61
C LEU A 97 8.06 -7.91 -24.07
N GLY A 98 6.98 -8.40 -24.71
CA GLY A 98 6.29 -9.63 -24.30
C GLY A 98 5.62 -9.55 -22.91
N LEU A 99 5.37 -8.33 -22.42
CA LEU A 99 4.77 -8.07 -21.12
C LEU A 99 3.28 -8.41 -21.13
N GLN A 100 2.81 -9.10 -20.09
CA GLN A 100 1.47 -9.70 -20.06
C GLN A 100 0.48 -9.01 -19.10
N LYS A 101 0.95 -8.09 -18.26
CA LYS A 101 0.09 -7.34 -17.34
C LYS A 101 -0.62 -6.22 -18.08
N LYS A 102 -1.81 -5.84 -17.60
CA LYS A 102 -2.47 -4.60 -18.06
C LYS A 102 -1.59 -3.40 -17.72
N PHE A 103 -1.33 -2.55 -18.70
CA PHE A 103 -0.69 -1.27 -18.47
C PHE A 103 -1.70 -0.18 -18.15
N VAL A 104 -1.33 0.71 -17.24
CA VAL A 104 -2.13 1.88 -16.88
C VAL A 104 -1.21 3.11 -16.85
N PRO A 105 -1.53 4.20 -17.58
CA PRO A 105 -0.75 5.42 -17.49
C PRO A 105 -0.90 6.07 -16.11
N VAL A 106 0.18 6.62 -15.57
CA VAL A 106 0.12 7.59 -14.47
C VAL A 106 -0.30 8.96 -15.00
N ARG A 107 -1.14 9.68 -14.25
CA ARG A 107 -1.73 10.96 -14.67
C ARG A 107 -1.76 11.98 -13.53
N ASN A 108 -1.96 13.25 -13.87
CA ASN A 108 -2.20 14.31 -12.89
C ASN A 108 -1.14 14.38 -11.75
N THR A 109 0.15 14.33 -12.10
CA THR A 109 1.26 14.42 -11.12
C THR A 109 1.78 15.85 -10.95
N ARG A 110 1.20 16.83 -11.67
CA ARG A 110 1.71 18.21 -11.78
C ARG A 110 0.70 19.29 -11.41
N GLU A 111 -0.58 18.97 -11.41
CA GLU A 111 -1.66 19.91 -11.06
C GLU A 111 -2.16 19.70 -9.62
N ILE A 112 -1.44 18.89 -8.84
CA ILE A 112 -1.72 18.61 -7.43
C ILE A 112 -0.74 19.33 -6.52
N GLY A 113 -1.18 19.65 -5.30
CA GLY A 113 -0.39 20.21 -4.22
C GLY A 113 -0.79 19.66 -2.87
N LYS A 114 -0.33 20.31 -1.79
CA LYS A 114 -0.61 19.87 -0.41
C LYS A 114 -2.11 19.80 -0.11
N LYS A 115 -2.91 20.68 -0.72
CA LYS A 115 -4.36 20.77 -0.51
C LYS A 115 -5.16 19.58 -1.04
N ASP A 116 -4.57 18.80 -1.95
CA ASP A 116 -5.21 17.60 -2.51
C ASP A 116 -4.99 16.36 -1.63
N LEU A 117 -4.18 16.47 -0.56
CA LEU A 117 -3.92 15.36 0.35
C LEU A 117 -5.08 15.20 1.34
N ILE A 118 -5.81 14.10 1.19
CA ILE A 118 -6.98 13.76 1.99
C ILE A 118 -6.61 13.67 3.48
N LEU A 119 -7.31 14.47 4.30
CA LEU A 119 -7.13 14.60 5.75
C LEU A 119 -5.71 15.05 6.18
N ASN A 120 -4.88 15.56 5.27
CA ASN A 120 -3.48 15.90 5.51
C ASN A 120 -3.04 17.12 4.69
N ASP A 121 -3.85 18.17 4.65
CA ASP A 121 -3.68 19.35 3.79
C ASP A 121 -3.09 20.58 4.49
N SER A 122 -2.79 20.48 5.79
CA SER A 122 -2.26 21.60 6.59
C SER A 122 -0.92 22.13 6.04
N LEU A 123 -0.79 23.47 6.06
CA LEU A 123 0.36 24.25 5.59
C LEU A 123 0.80 25.25 6.68
N PRO A 124 1.28 24.77 7.85
CA PRO A 124 1.73 25.66 8.91
C PRO A 124 3.02 26.37 8.49
N LYS A 125 3.29 27.55 9.08
CA LYS A 125 4.59 28.19 8.97
C LYS A 125 5.59 27.40 9.82
N ILE A 126 6.43 26.60 9.18
CA ILE A 126 7.50 25.85 9.84
C ILE A 126 8.75 26.72 9.95
N GLU A 127 9.28 26.80 11.17
CA GLU A 127 10.56 27.45 11.48
C GLU A 127 11.47 26.43 12.16
N VAL A 128 12.74 26.40 11.76
CA VAL A 128 13.76 25.52 12.36
C VAL A 128 14.93 26.39 12.76
N ASP A 129 15.27 26.38 14.04
CA ASP A 129 16.45 27.09 14.55
C ASP A 129 17.74 26.35 14.12
N PRO A 130 18.70 27.02 13.46
CA PRO A 130 19.87 26.35 12.88
C PRO A 130 20.92 25.92 13.92
N GLU A 131 20.86 26.43 15.15
CA GLU A 131 21.83 26.11 16.20
C GLU A 131 21.30 25.05 17.17
N THR A 132 20.03 25.18 17.54
CA THR A 132 19.37 24.32 18.55
C THR A 132 18.51 23.21 17.93
N TYR A 133 18.17 23.32 16.65
CA TYR A 133 17.26 22.43 15.93
C TYR A 133 15.84 22.37 16.48
N VAL A 134 15.45 23.35 17.30
CA VAL A 134 14.06 23.51 17.74
C VAL A 134 13.17 23.78 16.54
N VAL A 135 12.13 22.97 16.40
CA VAL A 135 11.14 23.09 15.32
C VAL A 135 9.90 23.79 15.89
N LYS A 136 9.39 24.80 15.18
CA LYS A 136 8.13 25.46 15.51
C LYS A 136 7.15 25.39 14.34
N ALA A 137 5.87 25.24 14.65
CA ALA A 137 4.76 25.42 13.72
C ALA A 137 3.88 26.58 14.21
N ASP A 138 3.72 27.61 13.38
CA ASP A 138 2.91 28.79 13.73
C ASP A 138 3.32 29.45 15.07
N GLY A 139 4.62 29.39 15.38
CA GLY A 139 5.21 29.93 16.60
C GLY A 139 5.22 28.97 17.80
N GLU A 140 4.54 27.83 17.72
CA GLU A 140 4.49 26.81 18.77
C GLU A 140 5.59 25.77 18.59
N GLU A 141 6.35 25.47 19.64
CA GLU A 141 7.39 24.44 19.62
C GLU A 141 6.80 23.03 19.49
N LEU A 142 7.32 22.27 18.52
CA LEU A 142 6.94 20.88 18.28
C LEU A 142 7.95 19.96 18.97
N TYR A 143 7.55 19.40 20.10
CA TYR A 143 8.36 18.48 20.87
C TYR A 143 7.53 17.31 21.41
N CYS A 144 8.13 16.12 21.48
CA CYS A 144 7.58 15.00 22.22
C CYS A 144 8.68 14.11 22.80
N GLU A 145 8.38 13.50 23.95
CA GLU A 145 9.27 12.55 24.60
C GLU A 145 9.34 11.24 23.82
N PRO A 146 10.51 10.57 23.75
CA PRO A 146 10.63 9.28 23.10
C PRO A 146 9.85 8.18 23.84
N ALA A 147 9.11 7.37 23.09
CA ALA A 147 8.37 6.24 23.65
C ALA A 147 9.32 5.08 24.02
N LYS A 148 9.21 4.56 25.26
CA LYS A 148 9.98 3.39 25.72
C LYS A 148 9.44 2.05 25.23
N VAL A 149 8.13 1.99 25.01
CA VAL A 149 7.39 0.80 24.55
C VAL A 149 6.28 1.27 23.64
N VAL A 150 6.03 0.53 22.56
CA VAL A 150 4.99 0.85 21.57
C VAL A 150 4.03 -0.33 21.40
N PRO A 151 2.75 -0.07 21.05
CA PRO A 151 1.84 -1.13 20.63
C PRO A 151 2.33 -1.77 19.32
N LEU A 152 1.67 -2.86 18.91
CA LEU A 152 1.95 -3.51 17.63
C LEU A 152 3.40 -4.04 17.48
N ALA A 153 4.09 -4.31 18.60
CA ALA A 153 5.48 -4.78 18.63
C ALA A 153 5.60 -6.18 19.28
N GLN A 154 6.35 -6.31 20.38
CA GLN A 154 6.76 -7.57 21.03
C GLN A 154 5.64 -8.61 21.24
N ARG A 155 4.39 -8.19 21.40
CA ARG A 155 3.23 -9.08 21.53
C ARG A 155 3.00 -9.97 20.29
N TYR A 156 3.36 -9.49 19.11
CA TYR A 156 2.93 -10.08 17.84
C TYR A 156 4.02 -10.81 17.08
N PHE A 157 5.29 -10.52 17.36
CA PHE A 157 6.42 -11.00 16.57
C PHE A 157 7.25 -11.99 17.40
N LEU A 158 7.68 -13.07 16.73
CA LEU A 158 8.58 -14.04 17.35
C LEU A 158 9.99 -13.47 17.54
N PHE A 159 10.38 -12.57 16.63
CA PHE A 159 11.62 -11.81 16.61
C PHE A 159 11.34 -10.38 16.17
#